data_AF-A0A3B8RK83-F1
#
_entry.id   AF-A0A3B8RK83-F1
#
_cell.length_a   1.000
_cell.length_b   1.000
_cell.length_c   1.000
_cell.angle_alpha   90.00
_cell.angle_beta   90.00
_cell.angle_gamma   90.00
#
_symmetry.space_group_name_H-M   'P 1'
#
loop_
_entity.id
_entity.type
_entity.pdbx_description
1 polymer ?
#
loop_
_entity_poly.entity_id
_entity_poly.type
_entity_poly.pdbx_seq_one_letter_code
_entity_poly.pdbx_strand_id
1 'polypeptide(L)'
;MGAVVMFTITRLMFLQNRFNACEVGHERWSRSKSPADRAGSDCAGDVGPGAFWLSRLMNPFGLRSKLALQAYSLLWVLLSPAMLVYLFYRSLRQPAYRKHCLERFALSLPGFKHAQGDLIWVHAVSLGETRAASTILGAIAQRYPGHRLLLTHGTPTGRQAGADLLTTLGYAKERSLQLYLPYDNCWAMNRFFDRYRPKIGVMMETEVWPSLISQASRHHTVLVLVSARLSEKSLRKAMRAKILIAPALLGFNEILCQTQHDLARIKQVAPDSTCTVCGNLKFDVELVESLLNRGRAWRERASGLPGDSGVSNLARGWIVASSTREGEESLLMEQWLRLAGEVRRKFVLVLVPRHPQRFGDVAEALE
;
A
#
# COMPACT_ATOMS: atom_id res chain seq x y z
N MET A 1 -9.68 12.59 -9.12
CA MET A 1 -9.56 11.36 -8.31
C MET A 1 -9.35 10.18 -9.26
N GLY A 2 -8.19 9.52 -9.19
CA GLY A 2 -7.84 8.43 -10.12
C GLY A 2 -8.67 7.16 -9.92
N ALA A 3 -8.65 6.27 -10.92
CA ALA A 3 -9.52 5.10 -10.96
C ALA A 3 -9.29 4.16 -9.76
N VAL A 4 -8.04 3.91 -9.36
CA VAL A 4 -7.73 3.02 -8.23
C VAL A 4 -8.32 3.58 -6.93
N VAL A 5 -8.19 4.90 -6.71
CA VAL A 5 -8.69 5.55 -5.50
C VAL A 5 -10.22 5.59 -5.48
N MET A 6 -10.85 5.89 -6.61
CA MET A 6 -12.31 5.88 -6.72
C MET A 6 -12.89 4.49 -6.43
N PHE A 7 -12.31 3.44 -7.03
CA PHE A 7 -12.73 2.07 -6.77
C PHE A 7 -12.49 1.65 -5.33
N THR A 8 -11.33 1.99 -4.75
CA THR A 8 -11.01 1.71 -3.35
C THR A 8 -12.05 2.36 -2.44
N ILE A 9 -12.30 3.68 -2.58
CA ILE A 9 -13.23 4.41 -1.71
C ILE A 9 -14.68 3.95 -1.89
N THR A 10 -15.12 3.73 -3.14
CA THR A 10 -16.47 3.21 -3.43
C THR A 10 -16.67 1.84 -2.79
N ARG A 11 -15.65 0.98 -2.83
CA ARG A 11 -15.69 -0.31 -2.17
C ARG A 11 -15.65 -0.19 -0.66
N LEU A 12 -14.84 0.70 -0.09
CA LEU A 12 -14.86 1.01 1.34
C LEU A 12 -16.27 1.42 1.80
N MET A 13 -16.96 2.28 1.03
CA MET A 13 -18.33 2.71 1.34
C MET A 13 -19.32 1.55 1.26
N PHE A 14 -19.25 0.76 0.19
CA PHE A 14 -20.12 -0.40 0.00
C PHE A 14 -19.93 -1.45 1.10
N LEU A 15 -18.67 -1.73 1.46
CA LEU A 15 -18.30 -2.71 2.47
C LEU A 15 -18.73 -2.23 3.87
N GLN A 16 -18.57 -0.94 4.19
CA GLN A 16 -19.03 -0.38 5.46
C GLN A 16 -20.56 -0.41 5.59
N ASN A 17 -21.30 0.00 4.54
CA ASN A 17 -22.77 -0.01 4.56
C ASN A 17 -23.35 -1.42 4.72
N ARG A 18 -22.73 -2.42 4.07
CA ARG A 18 -23.15 -3.83 4.20
C ARG A 18 -22.80 -4.43 5.56
N PHE A 19 -21.66 -4.05 6.15
CA PHE A 19 -21.29 -4.46 7.51
C PHE A 19 -22.28 -3.93 8.55
N ASN A 20 -22.60 -2.63 8.49
CA ASN A 20 -23.57 -2.01 9.39
C ASN A 20 -24.97 -2.66 9.23
N ALA A 21 -25.38 -3.01 8.01
CA ALA A 21 -26.64 -3.72 7.77
C ALA A 21 -26.65 -5.15 8.36
N CYS A 22 -25.49 -5.81 8.41
CA CYS A 22 -25.34 -7.15 8.97
C CYS A 22 -25.36 -7.14 10.51
N GLU A 23 -24.71 -6.16 11.16
CA GLU A 23 -24.78 -5.95 12.62
C GLU A 23 -26.22 -5.70 13.07
N VAL A 24 -26.95 -4.82 12.38
CA VAL A 24 -28.36 -4.52 12.68
C VAL A 24 -29.26 -5.74 12.47
N GLY A 25 -28.99 -6.56 11.46
CA GLY A 25 -29.70 -7.83 11.23
C GLY A 25 -29.46 -8.86 12.35
N HIS A 26 -28.24 -8.95 12.87
CA HIS A 26 -27.86 -9.88 13.93
C HIS A 26 -28.42 -9.46 15.31
N GLU A 27 -28.46 -8.16 15.62
CA GLU A 27 -29.13 -7.64 16.83
C GLU A 27 -30.66 -7.84 16.77
N ARG A 28 -31.26 -7.68 15.60
CA ARG A 28 -32.71 -7.89 15.42
C ARG A 28 -33.09 -9.37 15.49
N TRP A 29 -32.25 -10.25 14.95
CA TRP A 29 -32.42 -11.71 14.99
C TRP A 29 -32.19 -12.30 16.39
N SER A 30 -31.20 -11.80 17.14
CA SER A 30 -30.91 -12.24 18.51
C SER A 30 -31.97 -11.80 19.53
N ARG A 31 -32.72 -10.72 19.26
CA ARG A 31 -33.84 -10.27 20.11
C ARG A 31 -35.18 -10.95 19.80
N SER A 32 -35.31 -11.67 18.68
CA SER A 32 -36.63 -12.11 18.18
C SER A 32 -36.95 -13.60 18.32
N LYS A 33 -36.12 -14.43 18.99
CA LYS A 33 -36.44 -15.86 19.19
C LYS A 33 -36.13 -16.37 20.60
N SER A 34 -37.10 -17.09 21.18
CA SER A 34 -36.93 -17.84 22.43
C SER A 34 -36.08 -19.11 22.19
N PRO A 35 -35.48 -19.72 23.24
CA PRO A 35 -34.61 -20.88 23.08
C PRO A 35 -35.26 -22.10 22.40
N ALA A 36 -36.60 -22.21 22.40
CA ALA A 36 -37.34 -23.34 21.83
C ALA A 36 -37.42 -23.30 20.29
N ASP A 37 -37.33 -22.13 19.66
CA ASP A 37 -37.49 -21.96 18.19
C ASP A 37 -36.19 -22.20 17.38
N ARG A 38 -35.18 -22.78 18.04
CA ARG A 38 -33.86 -23.10 17.45
C ARG A 38 -33.76 -24.51 16.86
N ALA A 39 -34.71 -25.39 17.15
CA ALA A 39 -34.71 -26.78 16.66
C ALA A 39 -35.87 -26.98 15.67
N GLY A 40 -35.66 -26.67 14.40
CA GLY A 40 -36.61 -27.01 13.34
C GLY A 40 -36.88 -25.86 12.37
N SER A 41 -35.98 -25.66 11.40
CA SER A 41 -36.36 -25.10 10.10
C SER A 41 -35.26 -25.40 9.09
N ASP A 42 -35.41 -26.50 8.38
CA ASP A 42 -34.83 -26.68 7.04
C ASP A 42 -35.51 -25.67 6.11
N CYS A 43 -34.73 -24.71 5.61
CA CYS A 43 -35.13 -23.81 4.53
C CYS A 43 -33.95 -23.67 3.57
N ALA A 44 -33.82 -24.65 2.69
CA ALA A 44 -33.18 -24.48 1.40
C ALA A 44 -34.09 -23.59 0.54
N GLY A 45 -33.73 -22.32 0.40
CA GLY A 45 -34.51 -21.36 -0.39
C GLY A 45 -33.90 -19.98 -0.35
N ASP A 46 -33.32 -19.58 -1.49
CA ASP A 46 -32.91 -18.23 -1.86
C ASP A 46 -31.72 -17.60 -1.09
N VAL A 47 -30.52 -17.91 -1.55
CA VAL A 47 -29.25 -17.33 -1.08
C VAL A 47 -29.11 -15.92 -1.67
N GLY A 48 -29.79 -14.94 -1.06
CA GLY A 48 -29.59 -13.54 -1.38
C GLY A 48 -28.11 -13.12 -1.26
N PRO A 49 -27.68 -12.01 -1.89
CA PRO A 49 -26.26 -11.61 -1.96
C PRO A 49 -25.58 -11.45 -0.60
N GLY A 50 -26.31 -11.33 0.52
CA GLY A 50 -25.74 -11.31 1.87
C GLY A 50 -25.14 -12.65 2.33
N ALA A 51 -25.71 -13.79 1.91
CA ALA A 51 -25.24 -15.12 2.32
C ALA A 51 -23.95 -15.57 1.58
N PHE A 52 -23.70 -15.02 0.39
CA PHE A 52 -22.44 -15.22 -0.35
C PHE A 52 -21.22 -14.52 0.29
N TRP A 53 -21.43 -13.47 1.11
CA TRP A 53 -20.35 -12.75 1.78
C TRP A 53 -20.08 -13.24 3.21
N LEU A 54 -21.12 -13.68 3.93
CA LEU A 54 -20.96 -14.32 5.24
C LEU A 54 -20.12 -15.61 5.15
N SER A 55 -20.27 -16.38 4.07
CA SER A 55 -19.43 -17.56 3.80
C SER A 55 -17.96 -17.21 3.49
N ARG A 56 -17.65 -15.95 3.16
CA ARG A 56 -16.28 -15.44 2.88
C ARG A 56 -15.64 -14.71 4.06
N LEU A 57 -16.39 -14.44 5.13
CA LEU A 57 -15.82 -14.13 6.44
C LEU A 57 -15.28 -15.40 7.13
N MET A 58 -15.50 -16.58 6.55
CA MET A 58 -14.92 -17.82 7.02
C MET A 58 -13.42 -17.87 6.72
N ASN A 59 -12.64 -18.28 7.72
CA ASN A 59 -11.20 -18.41 7.61
C ASN A 59 -10.84 -19.37 6.44
N PRO A 60 -10.18 -18.88 5.36
CA PRO A 60 -9.94 -19.67 4.14
C PRO A 60 -8.89 -20.78 4.33
N PHE A 61 -8.29 -20.86 5.52
CA PHE A 61 -7.29 -21.86 5.83
C PHE A 61 -7.98 -23.16 6.25
N GLY A 62 -7.96 -24.16 5.36
CA GLY A 62 -8.29 -25.54 5.70
C GLY A 62 -7.32 -26.16 6.71
N LEU A 63 -7.59 -27.37 7.21
CA LEU A 63 -6.79 -28.00 8.28
C LEU A 63 -5.28 -28.06 7.96
N ARG A 64 -4.92 -28.51 6.74
CA ARG A 64 -3.51 -28.56 6.29
C ARG A 64 -2.87 -27.17 6.23
N SER A 65 -3.61 -26.17 5.73
CA SER A 65 -3.14 -24.78 5.70
C SER A 65 -3.00 -24.17 7.09
N LYS A 66 -3.86 -24.55 8.05
CA LYS A 66 -3.73 -24.14 9.46
C LYS A 66 -2.46 -24.71 10.09
N LEU A 67 -2.16 -26.00 9.86
CA LEU A 67 -0.90 -26.60 10.34
C LEU A 67 0.32 -25.94 9.70
N ALA A 68 0.30 -25.71 8.39
CA ALA A 68 1.36 -24.98 7.70
C ALA A 68 1.51 -23.55 8.26
N LEU A 69 0.40 -22.88 8.59
CA LEU A 69 0.39 -21.55 9.17
C LEU A 69 1.00 -21.53 10.58
N GLN A 70 0.74 -22.55 11.40
CA GLN A 70 1.37 -22.67 12.72
C GLN A 70 2.88 -22.93 12.60
N ALA A 71 3.31 -23.78 11.67
CA ALA A 71 4.74 -24.00 11.40
C ALA A 71 5.42 -22.70 10.90
N TYR A 72 4.77 -21.96 10.00
CA TYR A 72 5.21 -20.64 9.55
C TYR A 72 5.30 -19.62 10.71
N SER A 73 4.29 -19.59 11.57
CA SER A 73 4.27 -18.73 12.76
C SER A 73 5.39 -19.09 13.74
N LEU A 74 5.65 -20.38 13.97
CA LEU A 74 6.73 -20.85 14.83
C LEU A 74 8.09 -20.45 14.27
N LEU A 75 8.29 -20.57 12.95
CA LEU A 75 9.52 -20.13 12.30
C LEU A 75 9.81 -18.64 12.56
N TRP A 76 8.79 -17.76 12.48
CA TRP A 76 8.96 -16.36 12.82
C TRP A 76 9.36 -16.13 14.28
N VAL A 77 8.78 -16.88 15.21
CA VAL A 77 9.13 -16.80 16.63
C VAL A 77 10.57 -17.24 16.85
N LEU A 78 11.00 -18.34 16.22
CA LEU A 78 12.38 -18.83 16.30
C LEU A 78 13.39 -17.86 15.67
N LEU A 79 13.00 -17.15 14.60
CA LEU A 79 13.84 -16.13 13.96
C LEU A 79 13.88 -14.81 14.73
N SER A 80 12.96 -14.57 15.66
CA SER A 80 12.84 -13.29 16.37
C SER A 80 14.12 -12.81 17.07
N PRO A 81 14.96 -13.66 17.71
CA PRO A 81 16.22 -13.20 18.31
C PRO A 81 17.21 -12.74 17.25
N ALA A 82 17.34 -13.47 16.14
CA ALA A 82 18.20 -13.08 15.02
C ALA A 82 17.74 -11.75 14.39
N MET A 83 16.43 -11.52 14.34
CA MET A 83 15.88 -10.24 13.89
C MET A 83 16.19 -9.08 14.84
N LEU A 84 16.15 -9.30 16.16
CA LEU A 84 16.59 -8.30 17.13
C LEU A 84 18.06 -7.94 16.96
N VAL A 85 18.93 -8.95 16.79
CA VAL A 85 20.36 -8.75 16.49
C VAL A 85 20.54 -7.97 15.20
N TYR A 86 19.79 -8.31 14.15
CA TYR A 86 19.82 -7.59 12.87
C TYR A 86 19.39 -6.12 13.02
N LEU A 87 18.30 -5.85 13.75
CA LEU A 87 17.83 -4.48 14.01
C LEU A 87 18.86 -3.69 14.82
N PHE A 88 19.49 -4.31 15.82
CA PHE A 88 20.56 -3.70 16.60
C PHE A 88 21.78 -3.37 15.72
N TYR A 89 22.28 -4.34 14.95
CA TYR A 89 23.39 -4.14 14.01
C TYR A 89 23.09 -3.01 13.01
N ARG A 90 21.89 -3.02 12.41
CA ARG A 90 21.48 -1.96 11.47
C ARG A 90 21.34 -0.61 12.16
N SER A 91 20.97 -0.59 13.44
CA SER A 91 20.85 0.64 14.23
C SER A 91 22.18 1.36 14.46
N LEU A 92 23.32 0.64 14.38
CA LEU A 92 24.66 1.24 14.47
C LEU A 92 24.91 2.26 13.35
N ARG A 93 24.40 2.00 12.14
CA ARG A 93 24.49 2.94 11.00
C ARG A 93 23.26 3.82 10.86
N GLN A 94 22.09 3.35 11.32
CA GLN A 94 20.81 4.04 11.15
C GLN A 94 20.01 4.00 12.46
N PRO A 95 20.22 4.96 13.38
CA PRO A 95 19.63 4.96 14.72
C PRO A 95 18.10 4.87 14.77
N ALA A 96 17.41 5.16 13.66
CA ALA A 96 15.96 4.99 13.54
C ALA A 96 15.51 3.52 13.67
N TYR A 97 16.38 2.54 13.43
CA TYR A 97 16.05 1.11 13.52
C TYR A 97 15.87 0.58 14.96
N ARG A 98 16.49 1.22 15.96
CA ARG A 98 16.27 0.87 17.38
C ARG A 98 15.03 1.52 17.98
N LYS A 99 14.51 2.60 17.38
CA LYS A 99 13.29 3.26 17.84
C LYS A 99 12.08 2.37 17.57
N HIS A 100 11.15 2.30 18.52
CA HIS A 100 9.88 1.57 18.37
C HIS A 100 10.02 0.07 18.04
N CYS A 101 11.15 -0.55 18.39
CA CYS A 101 11.43 -1.95 18.09
C CYS A 101 10.34 -2.88 18.65
N LEU A 102 9.83 -2.59 19.85
CA LEU A 102 8.79 -3.37 20.53
C LEU A 102 7.45 -3.42 19.77
N GLU A 103 7.15 -2.44 18.92
CA GLU A 103 5.95 -2.49 18.06
C GLU A 103 6.01 -3.67 17.08
N ARG A 104 7.21 -3.97 16.54
CA ARG A 104 7.44 -5.07 15.57
C ARG A 104 7.20 -6.47 16.18
N PHE A 105 7.20 -6.57 17.50
CA PHE A 105 6.92 -7.81 18.22
C PHE A 105 5.55 -7.77 18.92
N ALA A 106 4.72 -6.76 18.63
CA ALA A 106 3.46 -6.52 19.33
C ALA A 106 3.58 -6.40 20.86
N LEU A 107 4.77 -6.03 21.36
CA LEU A 107 5.04 -5.85 22.79
C LEU A 107 4.66 -4.44 23.28
N SER A 108 4.69 -3.45 22.39
CA SER A 108 4.22 -2.09 22.66
C SER A 108 3.26 -1.66 21.55
N LEU A 109 1.97 -1.56 21.87
CA LEU A 109 0.92 -1.16 20.93
C LEU A 109 0.12 0.03 21.52
N PRO A 110 0.46 1.27 21.12
CA PRO A 110 -0.17 2.47 21.69
C PRO A 110 -1.67 2.53 21.39
N GLY A 111 -2.41 3.25 22.23
CA GLY A 111 -3.85 3.46 22.07
C GLY A 111 -4.21 4.79 21.44
N PHE A 112 -5.42 4.86 20.87
CA PHE A 112 -6.02 6.13 20.49
C PHE A 112 -6.42 6.89 21.76
N LYS A 113 -6.14 8.19 21.82
CA LYS A 113 -6.52 9.04 22.95
C LYS A 113 -7.93 9.59 22.72
N HIS A 114 -8.92 9.07 23.44
CA HIS A 114 -10.32 9.53 23.44
C HIS A 114 -11.01 9.61 22.06
N ALA A 115 -10.48 8.97 21.02
CA ALA A 115 -11.09 8.99 19.71
C ALA A 115 -12.20 7.94 19.59
N GLN A 116 -13.38 8.41 19.25
CA GLN A 116 -14.52 7.60 18.82
C GLN A 116 -14.45 7.37 17.30
N GLY A 117 -15.30 6.47 16.79
CA GLY A 117 -15.42 6.19 15.36
C GLY A 117 -14.76 4.88 14.93
N ASP A 118 -15.19 4.41 13.76
CA ASP A 118 -14.67 3.18 13.14
C ASP A 118 -13.18 3.35 12.78
N LEU A 119 -12.43 2.26 12.87
CA LEU A 119 -11.00 2.27 12.56
C LEU A 119 -10.75 1.77 11.13
N ILE A 120 -10.12 2.64 10.32
CA ILE A 120 -9.54 2.29 9.03
C ILE A 120 -8.04 2.10 9.22
N TRP A 121 -7.52 0.97 8.78
CA TRP A 121 -6.11 0.65 8.80
C TRP A 121 -5.53 0.67 7.38
N VAL A 122 -4.40 1.36 7.19
CA VAL A 122 -3.63 1.35 5.94
C VAL A 122 -2.22 0.86 6.24
N HIS A 123 -1.73 -0.10 5.46
CA HIS A 123 -0.38 -0.62 5.56
C HIS A 123 0.45 -0.31 4.32
N ALA A 124 1.56 0.41 4.50
CA ALA A 124 2.51 0.73 3.45
C ALA A 124 3.95 0.43 3.93
N VAL A 125 4.56 -0.65 3.43
CA VAL A 125 5.80 -1.20 4.00
C VAL A 125 7.01 -0.32 3.73
N SER A 126 7.02 0.31 2.56
CA SER A 126 8.16 1.05 2.01
C SER A 126 7.89 2.55 1.81
N LEU A 127 8.94 3.33 1.55
CA LEU A 127 8.80 4.75 1.19
C LEU A 127 7.98 4.94 -0.09
N GLY A 128 8.19 4.08 -1.10
CA GLY A 128 7.46 4.15 -2.37
C GLY A 128 5.97 3.90 -2.20
N GLU A 129 5.61 2.88 -1.42
CA GLU A 129 4.21 2.60 -1.09
C GLU A 129 3.60 3.67 -0.20
N THR A 130 4.37 4.23 0.74
CA THR A 130 3.87 5.30 1.61
C THR A 130 3.50 6.53 0.79
N ARG A 131 4.33 6.88 -0.20
CA ARG A 131 4.01 7.95 -1.16
C ARG A 131 2.79 7.61 -2.00
N ALA A 132 2.68 6.38 -2.51
CA ALA A 132 1.51 5.96 -3.27
C ALA A 132 0.23 5.99 -2.41
N ALA A 133 0.32 5.61 -1.14
CA ALA A 133 -0.80 5.64 -0.19
C ALA A 133 -1.32 7.06 0.09
N SER A 134 -0.56 8.12 -0.20
CA SER A 134 -0.99 9.50 0.02
C SER A 134 -2.35 9.82 -0.62
N THR A 135 -2.60 9.36 -1.86
CA THR A 135 -3.88 9.61 -2.53
C THR A 135 -5.04 8.88 -1.85
N ILE A 136 -4.81 7.65 -1.36
CA ILE A 136 -5.83 6.90 -0.60
C ILE A 136 -6.07 7.58 0.76
N LEU A 137 -5.02 7.98 1.46
CA LEU A 137 -5.12 8.65 2.75
C LEU A 137 -5.84 10.00 2.62
N GLY A 138 -5.58 10.77 1.55
CA GLY A 138 -6.29 12.02 1.29
C GLY A 138 -7.77 11.79 1.04
N ALA A 139 -8.12 10.80 0.24
CA ALA A 139 -9.51 10.44 0.00
C ALA A 139 -10.23 9.92 1.25
N ILE A 140 -9.54 9.16 2.11
CA ILE A 140 -10.08 8.74 3.42
C ILE A 140 -10.36 9.96 4.30
N ALA A 141 -9.43 10.92 4.38
CA ALA A 141 -9.59 12.12 5.18
C ALA A 141 -10.83 12.92 4.76
N GLN A 142 -11.05 13.04 3.45
CA GLN A 142 -12.20 13.76 2.89
C GLN A 142 -13.52 13.00 3.08
N ARG A 143 -13.54 11.68 2.86
CA ARG A 143 -14.78 10.90 2.84
C ARG A 143 -15.21 10.38 4.21
N TYR A 144 -14.25 10.17 5.11
CA TYR A 144 -14.45 9.60 6.45
C TYR A 144 -13.79 10.45 7.55
N PRO A 145 -14.12 11.75 7.66
CA PRO A 145 -13.44 12.66 8.60
C PRO A 145 -13.64 12.29 10.08
N GLY A 146 -14.67 11.50 10.40
CA GLY A 146 -14.96 11.00 11.75
C GLY A 146 -14.29 9.67 12.11
N HIS A 147 -13.65 9.00 11.15
CA HIS A 147 -13.03 7.70 11.39
C HIS A 147 -11.64 7.86 11.97
N ARG A 148 -11.23 6.86 12.75
CA ARG A 148 -9.85 6.72 13.21
C ARG A 148 -9.01 6.14 12.08
N LEU A 149 -7.75 6.55 12.02
CA LEU A 149 -6.77 6.03 11.07
C LEU A 149 -5.63 5.34 11.81
N LEU A 150 -5.33 4.11 11.42
CA LEU A 150 -4.09 3.42 11.76
C LEU A 150 -3.21 3.34 10.52
N LEU A 151 -2.00 3.89 10.56
CA LEU A 151 -1.02 3.79 9.49
C LEU A 151 0.16 2.94 9.95
N THR A 152 0.43 1.82 9.26
CA THR A 152 1.55 0.94 9.62
C THR A 152 2.62 0.86 8.55
N HIS A 153 3.87 0.68 8.98
CA HIS A 153 5.03 0.64 8.09
C HIS A 153 5.96 -0.54 8.37
N GLY A 154 6.84 -0.85 7.42
CA GLY A 154 7.93 -1.81 7.60
C GLY A 154 9.32 -1.18 7.75
N THR A 155 9.51 0.03 7.24
CA THR A 155 10.82 0.72 7.21
C THR A 155 10.79 2.08 7.91
N PRO A 156 11.92 2.54 8.50
CA PRO A 156 11.98 3.87 9.13
C PRO A 156 11.74 5.02 8.16
N THR A 157 12.21 4.91 6.91
CA THR A 157 11.97 5.92 5.88
C THR A 157 10.49 6.00 5.46
N GLY A 158 9.81 4.84 5.37
CA GLY A 158 8.36 4.80 5.20
C GLY A 158 7.64 5.47 6.37
N ARG A 159 8.02 5.17 7.61
CA ARG A 159 7.42 5.80 8.80
C ARG A 159 7.62 7.31 8.83
N GLN A 160 8.82 7.80 8.55
CA GLN A 160 9.06 9.25 8.50
C GLN A 160 8.16 9.93 7.47
N ALA A 161 8.14 9.42 6.23
CA ALA A 161 7.27 9.96 5.19
C ALA A 161 5.78 9.87 5.56
N GLY A 162 5.36 8.81 6.25
CA GLY A 162 3.99 8.67 6.72
C GLY A 162 3.62 9.73 7.76
N ALA A 163 4.54 10.12 8.64
CA ALA A 163 4.30 11.17 9.64
C ALA A 163 4.12 12.54 8.97
N ASP A 164 4.95 12.82 7.97
CA ASP A 164 4.86 14.04 7.16
C ASP A 164 3.52 14.08 6.38
N LEU A 165 3.09 12.95 5.82
CA LEU A 165 1.81 12.82 5.12
C LEU A 165 0.61 13.04 6.05
N LEU A 166 0.58 12.42 7.22
CA LEU A 166 -0.51 12.59 8.19
C LEU A 166 -0.66 14.07 8.57
N THR A 167 0.46 14.76 8.78
CA THR A 167 0.49 16.20 9.07
C THR A 167 -0.03 17.02 7.89
N THR A 168 0.47 16.75 6.69
CA THR A 168 0.10 17.47 5.46
C THR A 168 -1.38 17.31 5.13
N LEU A 169 -1.94 16.12 5.36
CA LEU A 169 -3.34 15.80 5.13
C LEU A 169 -4.28 16.23 6.28
N GLY A 170 -3.75 16.87 7.32
CA GLY A 170 -4.54 17.42 8.41
C GLY A 170 -5.16 16.38 9.36
N TYR A 171 -4.58 15.18 9.47
CA TYR A 171 -5.07 14.19 10.43
C TYR A 171 -4.82 14.65 11.87
N ALA A 172 -5.88 14.68 12.68
CA ALA A 172 -5.79 14.98 14.09
C ALA A 172 -5.02 13.90 14.85
N LYS A 173 -4.06 14.30 15.72
CA LYS A 173 -3.19 13.37 16.47
C LYS A 173 -3.96 12.41 17.37
N GLU A 174 -5.15 12.81 17.81
CA GLU A 174 -6.06 12.01 18.64
C GLU A 174 -6.70 10.87 17.83
N ARG A 175 -6.92 11.09 16.52
CA ARG A 175 -7.62 10.17 15.61
C ARG A 175 -6.71 9.41 14.67
N SER A 176 -5.41 9.74 14.60
CA SER A 176 -4.44 8.99 13.79
C SER A 176 -3.33 8.39 14.65
N LEU A 177 -3.05 7.11 14.43
CA LEU A 177 -1.89 6.43 15.01
C LEU A 177 -0.96 5.92 13.91
N GLN A 178 0.33 5.93 14.23
CA GLN A 178 1.36 5.40 13.36
C GLN A 178 2.31 4.46 14.12
N LEU A 179 2.53 3.26 13.58
CA LEU A 179 3.42 2.26 14.17
C LEU A 179 4.10 1.37 13.12
N TYR A 180 5.07 0.57 13.54
CA TYR A 180 5.52 -0.56 12.75
C TYR A 180 4.51 -1.71 12.82
N LEU A 181 4.24 -2.33 11.68
CA LEU A 181 3.46 -3.56 11.65
C LEU A 181 4.24 -4.67 12.40
N PRO A 182 3.59 -5.47 13.27
CA PRO A 182 4.26 -6.61 13.88
C PRO A 182 4.73 -7.62 12.83
N TYR A 183 5.69 -8.48 13.20
CA TYR A 183 6.10 -9.57 12.33
C TYR A 183 5.01 -10.64 12.21
N ASP A 184 4.96 -11.31 11.06
CA ASP A 184 3.82 -12.10 10.60
C ASP A 184 3.69 -13.48 11.27
N ASN A 185 3.58 -13.49 12.59
CA ASN A 185 3.26 -14.68 13.38
C ASN A 185 1.86 -14.53 14.01
N CYS A 186 1.19 -15.66 14.23
CA CYS A 186 -0.19 -15.70 14.73
C CYS A 186 -0.34 -14.99 16.08
N TRP A 187 0.64 -15.08 16.98
CA TRP A 187 0.57 -14.47 18.31
C TRP A 187 0.62 -12.94 18.23
N ALA A 188 1.62 -12.38 17.54
CA ALA A 188 1.78 -10.94 17.40
C ALA A 188 0.63 -10.33 16.59
N MET A 189 0.19 -11.01 15.52
CA MET A 189 -0.97 -10.57 14.74
C MET A 189 -2.26 -10.65 15.54
N ASN A 190 -2.48 -11.71 16.32
CA ASN A 190 -3.68 -11.76 17.16
C ASN A 190 -3.71 -10.59 18.16
N ARG A 191 -2.59 -10.29 18.83
CA ARG A 191 -2.48 -9.11 19.71
C ARG A 191 -2.75 -7.80 18.98
N PHE A 192 -2.28 -7.66 17.74
CA PHE A 192 -2.55 -6.48 16.91
C PHE A 192 -4.04 -6.30 16.63
N PHE A 193 -4.70 -7.36 16.15
CA PHE A 193 -6.14 -7.30 15.85
C PHE A 193 -7.00 -7.18 17.11
N ASP A 194 -6.65 -7.85 18.22
CA ASP A 194 -7.31 -7.66 19.51
C ASP A 194 -7.24 -6.21 19.98
N ARG A 195 -6.10 -5.56 19.78
CA ARG A 195 -5.84 -4.19 20.24
C ARG A 195 -6.58 -3.13 19.44
N TYR A 196 -6.62 -3.30 18.12
CA TYR A 196 -7.05 -2.24 17.20
C TYR A 196 -8.41 -2.52 16.57
N ARG A 197 -8.76 -3.79 16.32
CA ARG A 197 -10.01 -4.23 15.67
C ARG A 197 -10.42 -3.33 14.49
N PRO A 198 -9.56 -3.16 13.47
CA PRO A 198 -9.91 -2.35 12.31
C PRO A 198 -11.15 -2.95 11.62
N LYS A 199 -12.12 -2.09 11.28
CA LYS A 199 -13.24 -2.52 10.43
C LYS A 199 -12.76 -2.81 9.02
N ILE A 200 -11.82 -2.00 8.53
CA ILE A 200 -11.24 -2.16 7.19
C ILE A 200 -9.72 -2.01 7.25
N GLY A 201 -9.01 -2.91 6.57
CA GLY A 201 -7.57 -2.86 6.31
C GLY A 201 -7.27 -2.73 4.82
N VAL A 202 -6.44 -1.75 4.47
CA VAL A 202 -5.96 -1.48 3.11
C VAL A 202 -4.49 -1.87 3.04
N MET A 203 -4.18 -2.91 2.29
CA MET A 203 -2.82 -3.41 2.09
C MET A 203 -2.28 -2.90 0.76
N MET A 204 -1.05 -2.41 0.74
CA MET A 204 -0.43 -1.85 -0.47
C MET A 204 0.35 -2.88 -1.26
N GLU A 205 0.22 -2.87 -2.59
CA GLU A 205 1.02 -3.64 -3.54
C GLU A 205 1.11 -5.17 -3.29
N THR A 206 2.11 -5.65 -2.56
CA THR A 206 2.45 -7.07 -2.45
C THR A 206 2.32 -7.65 -1.04
N GLU A 207 1.64 -6.94 -0.14
CA GLU A 207 1.56 -7.26 1.29
C GLU A 207 0.57 -8.42 1.57
N VAL A 208 0.93 -9.62 1.11
CA VAL A 208 0.18 -10.88 1.32
C VAL A 208 0.88 -11.70 2.40
N TRP A 209 0.39 -11.57 3.64
CA TRP A 209 1.01 -12.11 4.86
C TRP A 209 0.09 -13.15 5.52
N PRO A 210 0.42 -14.46 5.48
CA PRO A 210 -0.50 -15.51 5.90
C PRO A 210 -1.07 -15.36 7.31
N SER A 211 -0.26 -14.98 8.30
CA SER A 211 -0.76 -14.87 9.68
C SER A 211 -1.66 -13.64 9.83
N LEU A 212 -1.27 -12.51 9.26
CA LEU A 212 -2.05 -11.27 9.22
C LEU A 212 -3.41 -11.51 8.58
N ILE A 213 -3.48 -12.13 7.40
CA ILE A 213 -4.75 -12.41 6.73
C ILE A 213 -5.61 -13.36 7.57
N SER A 214 -5.02 -14.42 8.12
CA SER A 214 -5.76 -15.36 8.95
C SER A 214 -6.36 -14.70 10.19
N GLN A 215 -5.60 -13.80 10.85
CA GLN A 215 -6.10 -13.06 12.00
C GLN A 215 -7.13 -11.99 11.60
N ALA A 216 -6.95 -11.31 10.46
CA ALA A 216 -7.95 -10.37 9.96
C ALA A 216 -9.31 -11.05 9.75
N SER A 217 -9.33 -12.23 9.13
CA SER A 217 -10.58 -13.00 8.95
C SER A 217 -11.19 -13.40 10.29
N ARG A 218 -10.37 -13.82 11.27
CA ARG A 218 -10.85 -14.18 12.63
C ARG A 218 -11.44 -13.01 13.40
N HIS A 219 -10.96 -11.79 13.13
CA HIS A 219 -11.42 -10.56 13.75
C HIS A 219 -12.45 -9.81 12.89
N HIS A 220 -12.96 -10.44 11.82
CA HIS A 220 -13.93 -9.87 10.89
C HIS A 220 -13.48 -8.53 10.27
N THR A 221 -12.17 -8.31 10.14
CA THR A 221 -11.62 -7.15 9.42
C THR A 221 -11.77 -7.38 7.92
N VAL A 222 -12.42 -6.42 7.25
CA VAL A 222 -12.47 -6.39 5.79
C VAL A 222 -11.08 -6.03 5.25
N LEU A 223 -10.51 -6.85 4.38
CA LEU A 223 -9.22 -6.58 3.76
C LEU A 223 -9.31 -6.32 2.27
N VAL A 224 -8.63 -5.26 1.83
CA VAL A 224 -8.49 -4.90 0.42
C VAL A 224 -7.00 -4.79 0.08
N LEU A 225 -6.55 -5.52 -0.94
CA LEU A 225 -5.20 -5.36 -1.50
C LEU A 225 -5.26 -4.37 -2.66
N VAL A 226 -4.56 -3.25 -2.55
CA VAL A 226 -4.62 -2.14 -3.52
C VAL A 226 -3.37 -2.07 -4.36
N SER A 227 -3.54 -1.79 -5.66
CA SER A 227 -2.45 -1.75 -6.64
C SER A 227 -1.64 -3.06 -6.63
N ALA A 228 -2.34 -4.19 -6.57
CA ALA A 228 -1.77 -5.52 -6.44
C ALA A 228 -0.90 -5.87 -7.65
N ARG A 229 0.31 -6.37 -7.36
CA ARG A 229 1.29 -6.75 -8.38
C ARG A 229 1.86 -8.13 -8.08
N LEU A 230 2.00 -8.98 -9.09
CA LEU A 230 2.66 -10.26 -8.92
C LEU A 230 3.63 -10.48 -10.09
N SER A 231 4.92 -10.31 -9.81
CA SER A 231 5.97 -10.62 -10.79
C SER A 231 6.03 -12.13 -11.05
N GLU A 232 6.58 -12.55 -12.18
CA GLU A 232 6.74 -13.97 -12.50
C GLU A 232 7.64 -14.71 -11.49
N LYS A 233 8.69 -14.03 -11.00
CA LYS A 233 9.54 -14.55 -9.91
C LYS A 233 8.75 -14.74 -8.62
N SER A 234 7.87 -13.79 -8.29
CA SER A 234 7.01 -13.86 -7.11
C SER A 234 5.96 -14.96 -7.27
N LEU A 235 5.38 -15.15 -8.46
CA LEU A 235 4.47 -16.24 -8.77
C LEU A 235 5.13 -17.60 -8.51
N ARG A 236 6.35 -17.83 -9.00
CA ARG A 236 7.06 -19.11 -8.73
C ARG A 236 7.22 -19.38 -7.24
N LYS A 237 7.53 -18.36 -6.44
CA LYS A 237 7.61 -18.48 -4.97
C LYS A 237 6.23 -18.75 -4.35
N ALA A 238 5.21 -18.03 -4.79
CA ALA A 238 3.83 -18.21 -4.33
C ALA A 238 3.32 -19.62 -4.62
N MET A 239 3.65 -20.20 -5.78
CA MET A 239 3.30 -21.57 -6.14
C MET A 239 4.02 -22.61 -5.27
N ARG A 240 5.29 -22.39 -4.90
CA ARG A 240 6.00 -23.27 -3.95
C ARG A 240 5.41 -23.24 -2.55
N ALA A 241 4.90 -22.08 -2.12
CA ALA A 241 4.23 -21.88 -0.84
C ALA A 241 2.70 -21.84 -0.98
N LYS A 242 2.12 -22.48 -2.01
CA LYS A 242 0.70 -22.34 -2.37
C LYS A 242 -0.24 -22.68 -1.21
N ILE A 243 0.12 -23.63 -0.37
CA ILE A 243 -0.65 -24.03 0.82
C ILE A 243 -0.89 -22.89 1.82
N LEU A 244 -0.01 -21.87 1.84
CA LEU A 244 -0.13 -20.66 2.66
C LEU A 244 -0.63 -19.46 1.84
N ILE A 245 -0.11 -19.29 0.62
CA ILE A 245 -0.39 -18.08 -0.16
C ILE A 245 -1.77 -18.11 -0.82
N ALA A 246 -2.23 -19.27 -1.30
CA ALA A 246 -3.58 -19.38 -1.85
C ALA A 246 -4.66 -18.99 -0.84
N PRO A 247 -4.71 -19.55 0.39
CA PRO A 247 -5.70 -19.11 1.38
C PRO A 247 -5.48 -17.66 1.83
N ALA A 248 -4.23 -17.17 1.89
CA ALA A 248 -3.99 -15.75 2.18
C ALA A 248 -4.57 -14.82 1.09
N LEU A 249 -4.46 -15.18 -0.19
CA LEU A 249 -5.08 -14.43 -1.28
C LEU A 249 -6.62 -14.50 -1.22
N LEU A 250 -7.17 -15.66 -0.87
CA LEU A 250 -8.62 -15.84 -0.69
C LEU A 250 -9.19 -15.07 0.50
N GLY A 251 -8.37 -14.75 1.50
CA GLY A 251 -8.79 -13.99 2.68
C GLY A 251 -8.92 -12.49 2.44
N PHE A 252 -8.50 -11.97 1.27
CA PHE A 252 -8.85 -10.63 0.85
C PHE A 252 -10.29 -10.59 0.33
N ASN A 253 -11.06 -9.59 0.77
CA ASN A 253 -12.41 -9.36 0.25
C ASN A 253 -12.36 -8.88 -1.21
N GLU A 254 -11.33 -8.09 -1.55
CA GLU A 254 -11.10 -7.57 -2.89
C GLU A 254 -9.59 -7.37 -3.15
N ILE A 255 -9.14 -7.74 -4.35
CA ILE A 255 -7.77 -7.51 -4.83
C ILE A 255 -7.82 -6.61 -6.07
N LEU A 256 -7.31 -5.39 -5.95
CA LEU A 256 -7.29 -4.40 -7.03
C LEU A 256 -5.94 -4.47 -7.77
N CYS A 257 -5.88 -5.23 -8.85
CA CYS A 257 -4.69 -5.50 -9.64
C CYS A 257 -4.25 -4.30 -10.50
N GLN A 258 -2.94 -4.15 -10.69
CA GLN A 258 -2.38 -3.11 -11.56
C GLN A 258 -2.67 -3.38 -13.03
N THR A 259 -2.50 -4.63 -13.47
CA THR A 259 -2.61 -5.02 -14.87
C THR A 259 -3.36 -6.35 -15.01
N GLN A 260 -3.79 -6.66 -16.24
CA GLN A 260 -4.37 -7.95 -16.56
C GLN A 260 -3.39 -9.11 -16.31
N HIS A 261 -2.09 -8.89 -16.50
CA HIS A 261 -1.07 -9.90 -16.21
C HIS A 261 -0.97 -10.19 -14.71
N ASP A 262 -1.07 -9.18 -13.85
CA ASP A 262 -1.07 -9.37 -12.40
C ASP A 262 -2.30 -10.16 -11.94
N LEU A 263 -3.47 -9.81 -12.46
CA LEU A 263 -4.71 -10.55 -12.22
C LEU A 263 -4.58 -12.02 -12.64
N ALA A 264 -4.11 -12.27 -13.86
CA ALA A 264 -3.95 -13.63 -14.37
C ALA A 264 -3.00 -14.46 -13.50
N ARG A 265 -1.89 -13.88 -13.03
CA ARG A 265 -0.94 -14.58 -12.14
C ARG A 265 -1.52 -14.82 -10.75
N ILE A 266 -2.27 -13.88 -10.18
CA ILE A 266 -2.95 -14.08 -8.89
C ILE A 266 -3.97 -15.23 -9.01
N LYS A 267 -4.75 -15.25 -10.10
CA LYS A 267 -5.71 -16.33 -10.40
C LYS A 267 -5.07 -17.71 -10.57
N GLN A 268 -3.81 -17.80 -11.03
CA GLN A 268 -3.08 -19.08 -11.06
C GLN A 268 -2.82 -19.65 -9.65
N VAL A 269 -2.60 -18.78 -8.66
CA VAL A 269 -2.35 -19.19 -7.27
C VAL A 269 -3.67 -19.43 -6.54
N ALA A 270 -4.63 -18.51 -6.68
CA ALA A 270 -5.94 -18.54 -6.03
C ALA A 270 -7.07 -18.26 -7.06
N PRO A 271 -7.55 -19.28 -7.78
CA PRO A 271 -8.58 -19.10 -8.82
C PRO A 271 -9.86 -18.42 -8.33
N ASP A 272 -10.25 -18.68 -7.09
CA ASP A 272 -11.50 -18.18 -6.51
C ASP A 272 -11.35 -16.81 -5.82
N SER A 273 -10.17 -16.17 -5.91
CA SER A 273 -9.94 -14.84 -5.34
C SER A 273 -10.75 -13.76 -6.07
N THR A 274 -11.28 -12.77 -5.37
CA THR A 274 -11.96 -11.62 -6.01
C THR A 274 -10.91 -10.64 -6.50
N CYS A 275 -10.75 -10.52 -7.82
CA CYS A 275 -9.75 -9.65 -8.42
C CYS A 275 -10.39 -8.73 -9.46
N THR A 276 -10.03 -7.45 -9.43
CA THR A 276 -10.44 -6.44 -10.41
C THR A 276 -9.20 -5.67 -10.88
N VAL A 277 -9.06 -5.39 -12.18
CA VAL A 277 -7.98 -4.52 -12.69
C VAL A 277 -8.39 -3.07 -12.51
N CYS A 278 -7.59 -2.29 -11.79
CA CYS A 278 -7.86 -0.87 -11.52
C CYS A 278 -6.75 0.08 -11.96
N GLY A 279 -5.60 -0.46 -12.37
CA GLY A 279 -4.43 0.35 -12.70
C GLY A 279 -3.46 0.50 -11.53
N ASN A 280 -2.40 1.27 -11.76
CA ASN A 280 -1.32 1.44 -10.79
C ASN A 280 -1.45 2.77 -10.06
N LEU A 281 -1.55 2.70 -8.73
CA LEU A 281 -1.75 3.86 -7.87
C LEU A 281 -0.63 4.92 -7.99
N LYS A 282 0.57 4.52 -8.42
CA LYS A 282 1.69 5.45 -8.66
C LYS A 282 1.40 6.48 -9.76
N PHE A 283 0.37 6.27 -10.57
CA PHE A 283 -0.08 7.21 -11.59
C PHE A 283 -1.23 8.10 -11.12
N ASP A 284 -1.84 7.80 -9.96
CA ASP A 284 -2.92 8.60 -9.35
C ASP A 284 -2.36 9.73 -8.48
N VAL A 285 -1.17 10.24 -8.81
CA VAL A 285 -0.55 11.37 -8.10
C VAL A 285 -1.19 12.66 -8.59
N GLU A 286 -1.76 13.43 -7.67
CA GLU A 286 -2.22 14.78 -7.99
C GLU A 286 -1.02 15.68 -8.27
N LEU A 287 -1.02 16.29 -9.45
CA LEU A 287 0.02 17.23 -9.86
C LEU A 287 -0.10 18.47 -8.97
N VAL A 288 0.92 18.74 -8.16
CA VAL A 288 0.95 19.92 -7.31
C VAL A 288 1.05 21.16 -8.20
N GLU A 289 0.10 22.09 -8.05
CA GLU A 289 0.04 23.30 -8.90
C GLU A 289 1.35 24.11 -8.87
N SER A 290 2.03 24.16 -7.72
CA SER A 290 3.34 24.82 -7.59
C SER A 290 4.45 24.13 -8.39
N LEU A 291 4.39 22.80 -8.57
CA LEU A 291 5.30 22.07 -9.46
C LEU A 291 4.98 22.34 -10.93
N LEU A 292 3.68 22.40 -11.29
CA LEU A 292 3.26 22.77 -12.64
C LEU A 292 3.69 24.19 -13.00
N ASN A 293 3.53 25.14 -12.08
CA ASN A 293 3.99 26.52 -12.25
C ASN A 293 5.50 26.60 -12.44
N ARG A 294 6.28 25.84 -11.67
CA ARG A 294 7.74 25.75 -11.88
C ARG A 294 8.10 25.16 -13.24
N GLY A 295 7.42 24.08 -13.65
CA GLY A 295 7.62 23.47 -14.97
C GLY A 295 7.29 24.43 -16.11
N ARG A 296 6.23 25.23 -15.99
CA ARG A 296 5.89 26.30 -16.94
C ARG A 296 6.98 27.37 -17.02
N ALA A 297 7.45 27.85 -15.87
CA ALA A 297 8.54 28.83 -15.81
C ALA A 297 9.86 28.30 -16.42
N TRP A 298 10.19 27.01 -16.23
CA TRP A 298 11.36 26.40 -16.87
C TRP A 298 11.22 26.31 -18.39
N ARG A 299 10.01 26.01 -18.88
CA ARG A 299 9.72 25.99 -20.32
C ARG A 299 9.94 27.37 -20.94
N GLU A 300 9.44 28.43 -20.31
CA GLU A 300 9.59 29.81 -20.77
C GLU A 300 11.07 30.24 -20.84
N ARG A 301 11.88 29.90 -19.83
CA ARG A 301 13.32 30.20 -19.85
C ARG A 301 14.07 29.44 -20.94
N ALA A 302 13.73 28.17 -21.15
CA ALA A 302 14.36 27.36 -22.19
C ALA A 302 14.04 27.85 -23.62
N SER A 303 12.88 28.50 -23.83
CA SER A 303 12.54 29.16 -25.09
C SER A 303 13.24 30.52 -25.29
N GLY A 304 13.82 31.13 -24.26
CA GLY A 304 14.42 32.46 -24.31
C GLY A 304 15.96 32.50 -24.33
N LEU A 305 16.64 31.38 -24.59
CA LEU A 305 18.12 31.33 -24.61
C LEU A 305 18.70 32.07 -25.82
N PRO A 306 19.84 32.80 -25.69
CA PRO A 306 20.37 33.68 -26.73
C PRO A 306 20.74 32.94 -28.04
N GLY A 307 20.32 33.48 -29.18
CA GLY A 307 20.60 32.95 -30.53
C GLY A 307 19.37 32.77 -31.43
N ASP A 308 18.17 33.08 -30.94
CA ASP A 308 16.90 32.84 -31.61
C ASP A 308 16.27 34.13 -32.16
N SER A 309 16.93 34.74 -33.15
CA SER A 309 16.40 35.92 -33.86
C SER A 309 15.55 35.57 -35.08
N GLY A 310 15.03 34.34 -35.20
CA GLY A 310 14.32 33.94 -36.41
C GLY A 310 13.45 32.68 -36.38
N VAL A 311 13.47 31.86 -35.31
CA VAL A 311 12.58 30.70 -35.25
C VAL A 311 11.43 30.99 -34.28
N SER A 312 10.30 31.40 -34.83
CA SER A 312 9.05 31.61 -34.12
C SER A 312 8.70 30.41 -33.22
N ASN A 313 8.60 30.63 -31.90
CA ASN A 313 7.72 29.92 -30.96
C ASN A 313 7.64 28.38 -31.01
N LEU A 314 8.59 27.65 -31.59
CA LEU A 314 8.61 26.19 -31.48
C LEU A 314 9.13 25.84 -30.09
N ALA A 315 8.21 25.41 -29.21
CA ALA A 315 8.56 24.84 -27.92
C ALA A 315 9.65 23.78 -28.12
N ARG A 316 10.88 24.05 -27.63
CA ARG A 316 11.97 23.08 -27.68
C ARG A 316 11.49 21.78 -27.05
N GLY A 317 11.76 20.65 -27.70
CA GLY A 317 11.50 19.34 -27.12
C GLY A 317 12.44 19.09 -25.92
N TRP A 318 12.02 18.28 -24.96
CA TRP A 318 12.81 17.97 -23.78
C TRP A 318 13.20 16.48 -23.80
N ILE A 319 14.48 16.20 -23.69
CA ILE A 319 15.01 14.85 -23.51
C ILE A 319 15.51 14.77 -22.07
N VAL A 320 14.85 13.94 -21.25
CA VAL A 320 15.17 13.83 -19.82
C VAL A 320 15.82 12.49 -19.55
N ALA A 321 17.10 12.50 -19.21
CA ALA A 321 17.79 11.34 -18.65
C ALA A 321 17.64 11.36 -17.13
N SER A 322 16.66 10.60 -16.63
CA SER A 322 16.35 10.57 -15.20
C SER A 322 17.01 9.41 -14.47
N SER A 323 17.43 9.63 -13.23
CA SER A 323 18.11 8.64 -12.37
C SER A 323 19.44 8.15 -12.93
N THR A 324 20.21 9.03 -13.57
CA THR A 324 21.55 8.70 -14.07
C THR A 324 22.50 8.35 -12.93
N ARG A 325 23.39 7.39 -13.18
CA ARG A 325 24.47 6.96 -12.28
C ARG A 325 25.81 7.45 -12.79
N GLU A 326 26.79 7.39 -11.89
CA GLU A 326 28.17 7.79 -12.19
C GLU A 326 28.69 7.13 -13.47
N GLY A 327 29.22 7.96 -14.37
CA GLY A 327 29.68 7.58 -15.70
C GLY A 327 28.62 7.66 -16.80
N GLU A 328 27.32 7.53 -16.48
CA GLU A 328 26.25 7.62 -17.49
C GLU A 328 26.10 9.05 -18.03
N GLU A 329 26.29 10.07 -17.18
CA GLU A 329 26.11 11.47 -17.58
C GLU A 329 27.13 11.91 -18.64
N SER A 330 28.41 11.53 -18.48
CA SER A 330 29.47 11.87 -19.43
C SER A 330 29.24 11.21 -20.78
N LEU A 331 28.80 9.95 -20.81
CA LEU A 331 28.46 9.24 -22.04
C LEU A 331 27.30 9.90 -22.77
N LEU A 332 26.26 10.30 -22.03
CA LEU A 332 25.11 11.01 -22.59
C LEU A 332 25.52 12.37 -23.18
N MET A 333 26.38 13.12 -22.49
CA MET A 333 26.88 14.39 -22.98
C MET A 333 27.74 14.23 -24.23
N GLU A 334 28.63 13.25 -24.27
CA GLU A 334 29.44 12.95 -25.45
C GLU A 334 28.57 12.67 -26.68
N GLN A 335 27.54 11.81 -26.54
CA GLN A 335 26.61 11.55 -27.64
C GLN A 335 25.79 12.78 -28.00
N TRP A 336 25.38 13.57 -27.01
CA TRP A 336 24.66 14.83 -27.25
C TRP A 336 25.47 15.79 -28.12
N LEU A 337 26.75 15.99 -27.80
CA LEU A 337 27.63 16.90 -28.55
C LEU A 337 27.89 16.44 -29.99
N ARG A 338 27.82 15.13 -30.26
CA ARG A 338 27.93 14.55 -31.60
C ARG A 338 26.68 14.77 -32.47
N LEU A 339 25.53 15.09 -31.87
CA LEU A 339 24.31 15.36 -32.63
C LEU A 339 24.45 16.65 -33.44
N ALA A 340 23.84 16.64 -34.63
CA ALA A 340 23.77 17.79 -35.52
C ALA A 340 23.25 19.02 -34.78
N GLY A 341 23.84 20.19 -35.05
CA GLY A 341 23.50 21.44 -34.36
C GLY A 341 22.02 21.82 -34.49
N GLU A 342 21.34 21.40 -35.56
CA GLU A 342 19.89 21.56 -35.71
C GLU A 342 19.08 20.78 -34.68
N VAL A 343 19.49 19.54 -34.36
CA VAL A 343 18.84 18.74 -33.31
C VAL A 343 19.08 19.40 -31.96
N ARG A 344 20.32 19.81 -31.67
CA ARG A 344 20.67 20.49 -30.42
C ARG A 344 19.98 21.84 -30.23
N ARG A 345 19.58 22.52 -31.31
CA ARG A 345 18.76 23.76 -31.25
C ARG A 345 17.28 23.47 -30.98
N LYS A 346 16.76 22.33 -31.44
CA LYS A 346 15.35 21.93 -31.26
C LYS A 346 15.06 21.29 -29.91
N PHE A 347 16.06 20.74 -29.24
CA PHE A 347 15.89 19.98 -28.01
C PHE A 347 16.76 20.49 -26.85
N VAL A 348 16.27 20.33 -25.62
CA VAL A 348 17.02 20.53 -24.38
C VAL A 348 17.26 19.16 -23.75
N LEU A 349 18.53 18.85 -23.48
CA LEU A 349 18.91 17.69 -22.67
C LEU A 349 18.87 18.07 -21.18
N VAL A 350 18.14 17.29 -20.39
CA VAL A 350 18.09 17.41 -18.93
C VAL A 350 18.65 16.15 -18.31
N LEU A 351 19.70 16.30 -17.51
CA LEU A 351 20.31 15.22 -16.74
C LEU A 351 19.83 15.32 -15.29
N VAL A 352 19.26 14.23 -14.75
CA VAL A 352 18.81 14.17 -13.35
C VAL A 352 19.51 13.02 -12.65
N PRO A 353 20.63 13.28 -11.95
CA PRO A 353 21.37 12.26 -11.21
C PRO A 353 20.52 11.53 -10.18
N ARG A 354 20.81 10.24 -9.97
CA ARG A 354 20.12 9.41 -8.98
C ARG A 354 20.33 9.92 -7.55
N HIS A 355 21.48 10.53 -7.28
CA HIS A 355 21.90 11.02 -5.97
C HIS A 355 21.98 12.55 -5.99
N PRO A 356 21.16 13.26 -5.20
CA PRO A 356 21.14 14.73 -5.19
C PRO A 356 22.49 15.38 -4.87
N GLN A 357 23.36 14.68 -4.13
CA GLN A 357 24.71 15.15 -3.81
C GLN A 357 25.55 15.41 -5.06
N ARG A 358 25.30 14.68 -6.16
CA ARG A 358 26.03 14.80 -7.42
C ARG A 358 25.51 15.90 -8.33
N PHE A 359 24.49 16.66 -7.92
CA PHE A 359 23.94 17.71 -8.78
C PHE A 359 24.97 18.80 -9.06
N GLY A 360 25.82 19.14 -8.08
CA GLY A 360 26.94 20.07 -8.26
C GLY A 360 27.97 19.52 -9.23
N ASP A 361 28.53 18.34 -8.92
CA ASP A 361 29.58 17.70 -9.74
C ASP A 361 29.16 17.52 -11.20
N VAL A 362 27.91 17.12 -11.44
CA VAL A 362 27.40 16.95 -12.79
C VAL A 362 27.23 18.30 -13.46
N ALA A 363 26.70 19.33 -12.80
CA ALA A 363 26.54 20.66 -13.37
C ALA A 363 27.89 21.29 -13.76
N GLU A 364 28.90 21.16 -12.90
CA GLU A 364 30.27 21.62 -13.18
C GLU A 364 30.87 20.91 -14.40
N ALA A 365 30.54 19.64 -14.61
CA ALA A 365 30.97 18.90 -15.80
C ALA A 365 30.21 19.30 -17.10
N LEU A 366 29.17 20.15 -17.04
CA LEU A 366 28.45 20.67 -18.21
C LEU A 366 28.88 22.10 -18.60
N GLU A 367 29.54 22.83 -17.70
CA GLU A 367 30.13 24.15 -17.95
C GLU A 367 31.47 24.01 -18.68
#